data_AF-A0A5N4A410-F1
#
_entry.id   AF-A0A5N4A410-F1
#
_cell.length_a   1.000
_cell.length_b   1.000
_cell.length_c   1.000
_cell.angle_alpha   90.00
_cell.angle_beta   90.00
_cell.angle_gamma   90.00
#
_symmetry.space_group_name_H-M   'P 1'
#
loop_
_entity.id
_entity.type
_entity.pdbx_description
1 polymer ?
#
loop_
_entity_poly.entity_id
_entity_poly.type
_entity_poly.pdbx_seq_one_letter_code
_entity_poly.pdbx_strand_id
1 'polypeptide(L)'
;MKLVTVFLFAFLRNGVLLDPAIPSKEDQANVLKCLDEVFQAIRVLVNEEGGVTDTSSVIDIQHMVVQAMNYLLLVEELTLLKLSTTPAENSTCKSNARHLVEKTVVEGEEQLQACLDQALGVIYNNSRSVRTTVSEAMNRGDGFLDALNKCAHKPALQMVSCYKKLMVTDVFPLKVVLVNALDVHKSAHFDSISAKQRSIECVDDVVAKRRDKVEQILNDALKTCV
;
A
#
# COMPACT_ATOMS: atom_id res chain seq x y z
N MET A 1 18.77 12.52 -0.36
CA MET A 1 18.74 11.07 0.00
C MET A 1 20.05 10.47 0.51
N LYS A 2 21.27 10.89 0.10
CA LYS A 2 22.53 10.21 0.50
C LYS A 2 23.22 10.72 1.77
N LEU A 3 22.97 11.95 2.23
CA LEU A 3 23.68 12.50 3.41
C LEU A 3 23.04 12.17 4.76
N VAL A 4 21.70 12.17 4.85
CA VAL A 4 20.97 11.98 6.12
C VAL A 4 21.10 10.54 6.64
N THR A 5 21.04 9.56 5.74
CA THR A 5 21.21 8.13 6.07
C THR A 5 22.64 7.80 6.52
N VAL A 6 23.64 8.51 6.02
CA VAL A 6 25.06 8.33 6.41
C VAL A 6 25.33 8.93 7.78
N PHE A 7 24.72 10.06 8.12
CA PHE A 7 24.80 10.64 9.47
C PHE A 7 24.10 9.78 10.52
N LEU A 8 22.92 9.21 10.22
CA LEU A 8 22.20 8.31 11.12
C LEU A 8 23.00 7.02 11.41
N PHE A 9 23.65 6.46 10.38
CA PHE A 9 24.53 5.31 10.54
C PHE A 9 25.82 5.67 11.27
N ALA A 10 26.42 6.85 11.06
CA ALA A 10 27.59 7.27 11.80
C ALA A 10 27.30 7.46 13.30
N PHE A 11 26.14 8.05 13.65
CA PHE A 11 25.75 8.29 15.04
C PHE A 11 25.36 6.99 15.78
N LEU A 12 24.65 6.07 15.11
CA LEU A 12 24.20 4.81 15.70
C LEU A 12 25.25 3.69 15.65
N ARG A 13 26.20 3.72 14.71
CA ARG A 13 27.25 2.68 14.53
C ARG A 13 28.53 3.02 15.28
N ASN A 14 28.86 4.30 15.45
CA ASN A 14 30.08 4.68 16.15
C ASN A 14 29.91 4.90 17.65
N GLY A 15 28.71 4.72 18.23
CA GLY A 15 28.47 4.79 19.69
C GLY A 15 29.41 5.77 20.37
N VAL A 16 29.45 7.02 19.87
CA VAL A 16 30.65 7.86 19.93
C VAL A 16 31.09 7.99 21.37
N LEU A 17 32.17 7.25 21.68
CA LEU A 17 33.16 7.57 22.69
C LEU A 17 33.62 8.99 22.40
N LEU A 18 32.90 9.95 22.96
CA LEU A 18 33.30 11.35 22.95
C LEU A 18 34.56 11.48 23.79
N ASP A 19 35.54 12.19 23.23
CA ASP A 19 36.55 12.95 23.96
C ASP A 19 35.90 13.53 25.24
N PRO A 20 36.56 13.54 26.41
CA PRO A 20 35.92 13.78 27.71
C PRO A 20 35.47 15.24 27.93
N ALA A 21 35.45 16.07 26.89
CA ALA A 21 34.89 17.41 26.92
C ALA A 21 33.37 17.31 27.07
N ILE A 22 32.85 17.90 28.16
CA ILE A 22 31.42 18.03 28.41
C ILE A 22 30.82 18.81 27.23
N PRO A 23 29.85 18.25 26.47
CA PRO A 23 29.23 18.93 25.35
C PRO A 23 28.63 20.27 25.80
N SER A 24 28.80 21.33 25.01
CA SER A 24 28.22 22.63 25.34
C SER A 24 26.69 22.56 25.34
N LYS A 25 26.02 23.50 26.00
CA LYS A 25 24.54 23.58 25.97
C LYS A 25 24.01 23.74 24.54
N GLU A 26 24.77 24.41 23.68
CA GLU A 26 24.43 24.61 22.27
C GLU A 26 24.54 23.29 21.48
N ASP A 27 25.60 22.51 21.70
CA ASP A 27 25.75 21.19 21.08
C ASP A 27 24.62 20.25 21.47
N GLN A 28 24.20 20.28 22.74
CA GLN A 28 23.10 19.46 23.25
C GLN A 28 21.75 19.87 22.64
N ALA A 29 21.49 21.18 22.50
CA ALA A 29 20.28 21.69 21.86
C ALA A 29 20.22 21.37 20.35
N ASN A 30 21.37 21.42 19.67
CA ASN A 30 21.48 21.07 18.26
C ASN A 30 21.21 19.58 18.02
N VAL A 31 21.73 18.68 18.86
CA VAL A 31 21.45 17.24 18.78
C VAL A 31 19.97 16.94 19.00
N LEU A 32 19.34 17.59 19.99
CA LEU A 32 17.90 17.49 20.25
C LEU A 32 17.07 17.89 19.03
N LYS A 33 17.41 19.03 18.41
CA LYS A 33 16.74 19.52 17.21
C LYS A 33 16.93 18.58 16.01
N CYS A 34 18.15 18.08 15.78
CA CYS A 34 18.40 17.13 14.69
C CYS A 34 17.64 15.81 14.89
N LEU A 35 17.52 15.33 16.14
CA LEU A 35 16.73 14.13 16.43
C LEU A 35 15.24 14.37 16.13
N ASP A 36 14.68 15.49 16.60
CA ASP A 36 13.29 15.88 16.31
C ASP A 36 13.02 15.96 14.80
N GLU A 37 13.89 16.62 14.03
CA GLU A 37 13.78 16.71 12.57
C GLU A 37 13.76 15.32 11.89
N VAL A 38 14.55 14.36 12.39
CA VAL A 38 14.55 12.98 11.87
C VAL A 38 13.23 12.26 12.20
N PHE A 39 12.70 12.42 13.41
CA PHE A 39 11.41 11.85 13.79
C PHE A 39 10.28 12.40 12.92
N GLN A 40 10.27 13.73 12.68
CA GLN A 40 9.31 14.35 11.78
C GLN A 40 9.45 13.87 10.34
N ALA A 41 10.67 13.70 9.84
CA ALA A 41 10.89 13.17 8.49
C ALA A 41 10.37 11.73 8.33
N ILE A 42 10.58 10.85 9.32
CA ILE A 42 10.03 9.49 9.32
C ILE A 42 8.50 9.53 9.37
N ARG A 43 7.94 10.43 10.19
CA ARG A 43 6.49 10.62 10.29
C ARG A 43 5.86 11.02 8.96
N VAL A 44 6.45 11.99 8.26
CA VAL A 44 5.98 12.45 6.95
C VAL A 44 6.10 11.33 5.92
N LEU A 45 7.27 10.71 5.81
CA LEU A 45 7.52 9.64 4.83
C LEU A 45 6.50 8.50 4.97
N VAL A 46 6.23 8.06 6.20
CA VAL A 46 5.35 6.92 6.39
C VAL A 46 3.86 7.27 6.30
N ASN A 47 3.44 8.42 6.82
CA ASN A 47 2.01 8.77 6.81
C ASN A 47 1.56 9.41 5.49
N GLU A 48 2.38 10.27 4.90
CA GLU A 48 2.01 11.00 3.68
C GLU A 48 2.37 10.20 2.43
N GLU A 49 3.63 9.77 2.28
CA GLU A 49 4.04 9.06 1.05
C GLU A 49 3.44 7.64 0.97
N GLY A 50 3.32 6.95 2.11
CA GLY A 50 2.62 5.66 2.21
C GLY A 50 1.14 5.78 1.82
N GLY A 51 0.44 6.78 2.38
CA GLY A 51 -0.97 7.02 2.09
C GLY A 51 -1.23 7.40 0.63
N VAL A 52 -0.33 8.19 0.02
CA VAL A 52 -0.42 8.56 -1.40
C VAL A 52 -0.23 7.35 -2.31
N THR A 53 0.72 6.47 -1.98
CA THR A 53 0.99 5.25 -2.77
C THR A 53 -0.21 4.28 -2.73
N ASP A 54 -0.79 4.06 -1.55
CA ASP A 54 -1.96 3.21 -1.39
C ASP A 54 -3.16 3.79 -2.15
N THR A 55 -3.40 5.10 -2.02
CA THR A 55 -4.49 5.79 -2.75
C THR A 55 -4.31 5.66 -4.25
N SER A 56 -3.10 5.88 -4.77
CA SER A 56 -2.80 5.69 -6.20
C SER A 56 -3.07 4.26 -6.65
N SER A 57 -2.64 3.27 -5.87
CA SER A 57 -2.82 1.86 -6.21
C SER A 57 -4.30 1.46 -6.22
N VAL A 58 -5.08 1.95 -5.26
CA VAL A 58 -6.53 1.76 -5.20
C VAL A 58 -7.21 2.35 -6.44
N ILE A 59 -6.89 3.59 -6.80
CA ILE A 59 -7.46 4.26 -7.98
C ILE A 59 -7.14 3.47 -9.26
N ASP A 60 -5.89 3.05 -9.43
CA ASP A 60 -5.46 2.30 -10.61
C ASP A 60 -6.24 0.97 -10.74
N ILE A 61 -6.39 0.24 -9.64
CA ILE A 61 -7.11 -1.04 -9.61
C ILE A 61 -8.59 -0.83 -9.91
N GLN A 62 -9.23 0.17 -9.27
CA GLN A 62 -10.63 0.51 -9.52
C GLN A 62 -10.86 0.86 -10.98
N HIS A 63 -10.02 1.72 -11.56
CA HIS A 63 -10.14 2.14 -12.94
C HIS A 63 -9.99 0.95 -13.91
N MET A 64 -9.02 0.08 -13.66
CA MET A 64 -8.80 -1.13 -14.46
C MET A 64 -10.01 -2.09 -14.42
N VAL A 65 -10.58 -2.32 -13.24
CA VAL A 65 -11.77 -3.17 -13.08
C VAL A 65 -12.98 -2.56 -13.81
N VAL A 66 -13.21 -1.25 -13.66
CA VAL A 66 -14.29 -0.55 -14.38
C VAL A 66 -14.09 -0.63 -15.89
N GLN A 67 -12.86 -0.47 -16.38
CA GLN A 67 -12.55 -0.63 -17.81
C GLN A 67 -12.83 -2.06 -18.30
N ALA A 68 -12.48 -3.07 -17.51
CA ALA A 68 -12.76 -4.47 -17.83
C ALA A 68 -14.27 -4.78 -17.87
N MET A 69 -15.05 -4.24 -16.92
CA MET A 69 -16.52 -4.35 -16.92
C MET A 69 -17.10 -3.72 -18.18
N ASN A 70 -16.70 -2.49 -18.52
CA ASN A 70 -17.13 -1.81 -19.74
C ASN A 70 -16.77 -2.59 -21.01
N TYR A 71 -15.60 -3.25 -21.01
CA TYR A 71 -15.20 -4.11 -22.13
C TYR A 71 -16.12 -5.34 -22.27
N LEU A 72 -16.49 -6.00 -21.17
CA LEU A 72 -17.42 -7.13 -21.22
C LEU A 72 -18.83 -6.72 -21.69
N LEU A 73 -19.32 -5.55 -21.25
CA LEU A 73 -20.58 -4.99 -21.75
C LEU A 73 -20.52 -4.70 -23.25
N LEU A 74 -19.39 -4.17 -23.76
CA LEU A 74 -19.23 -3.97 -25.20
C LEU A 74 -19.23 -5.30 -25.97
N VAL A 75 -18.58 -6.33 -25.44
CA VAL A 75 -18.58 -7.69 -26.02
C VAL A 75 -20.00 -8.26 -26.06
N GLU A 76 -20.79 -8.04 -25.01
CA GLU A 76 -22.20 -8.37 -24.95
C GLU A 76 -22.99 -7.68 -26.08
N GLU A 77 -22.95 -6.35 -26.13
CA GLU A 77 -23.72 -5.54 -27.08
C GLU A 77 -23.43 -5.94 -28.52
N LEU A 78 -22.14 -6.10 -28.87
CA LEU A 78 -21.73 -6.51 -30.21
C LEU A 78 -22.22 -7.92 -30.55
N THR A 79 -22.18 -8.84 -29.59
CA THR A 79 -22.65 -10.21 -29.77
C THR A 79 -24.16 -10.26 -29.96
N LEU A 80 -24.91 -9.54 -29.14
CA LEU A 80 -26.37 -9.44 -29.23
C LEU A 80 -26.80 -8.77 -30.53
N LEU A 81 -26.08 -7.74 -30.99
CA LEU A 81 -26.30 -7.12 -32.29
C LEU A 81 -26.09 -8.12 -33.43
N LYS A 82 -25.01 -8.93 -33.37
CA LYS A 82 -24.72 -9.96 -34.38
C LYS A 82 -25.81 -11.04 -34.42
N LEU A 83 -26.26 -11.52 -33.26
CA LEU A 83 -27.37 -12.48 -33.16
C LEU A 83 -28.67 -11.89 -33.72
N SER A 84 -28.93 -10.61 -33.48
CA SER A 84 -30.17 -9.96 -33.92
C SER A 84 -30.22 -9.73 -35.44
N THR A 85 -29.07 -9.39 -36.04
CA THR A 85 -28.97 -9.02 -37.47
C THR A 85 -28.81 -10.21 -38.42
N THR A 86 -28.41 -11.37 -37.92
CA THR A 86 -28.26 -12.56 -38.75
C THR A 86 -29.65 -13.16 -39.04
N PRO A 87 -30.08 -13.49 -40.26
CA PRO A 87 -31.37 -14.16 -40.50
C PRO A 87 -31.44 -15.48 -39.72
N ALA A 88 -32.54 -15.78 -39.02
CA ALA A 88 -32.67 -17.04 -38.26
C ALA A 88 -33.78 -17.92 -38.83
N GLU A 89 -33.53 -19.22 -38.87
CA GLU A 89 -34.57 -20.22 -39.03
C GLU A 89 -35.25 -20.56 -37.69
N ASN A 90 -34.55 -20.34 -36.55
CA ASN A 90 -35.03 -20.69 -35.21
C ASN A 90 -34.93 -19.55 -34.19
N SER A 91 -36.07 -18.91 -33.89
CA SER A 91 -36.18 -17.81 -32.93
C SER A 91 -35.91 -18.21 -31.47
N THR A 92 -36.22 -19.45 -31.09
CA THR A 92 -36.00 -19.95 -29.71
C THR A 92 -34.51 -20.16 -29.45
N CYS A 93 -33.79 -20.67 -30.45
CA CYS A 93 -32.33 -20.87 -30.41
C CYS A 93 -31.59 -19.55 -30.13
N LYS A 94 -31.96 -18.47 -30.83
CA LYS A 94 -31.41 -17.13 -30.59
C LYS A 94 -31.73 -16.56 -29.21
N SER A 95 -32.96 -16.75 -28.74
CA SER A 95 -33.36 -16.29 -27.41
C SER A 95 -32.53 -16.97 -26.31
N ASN A 96 -32.26 -18.27 -26.46
CA ASN A 96 -31.41 -19.01 -25.52
C ASN A 96 -29.95 -18.52 -25.57
N ALA A 97 -29.40 -18.32 -26.77
CA ALA A 97 -28.03 -17.80 -26.94
C ALA A 97 -27.89 -16.41 -26.30
N ARG A 98 -28.86 -15.52 -26.51
CA ARG A 98 -28.91 -14.19 -25.86
C ARG A 98 -28.85 -14.31 -24.34
N HIS A 99 -29.70 -15.14 -23.75
CA HIS A 99 -29.72 -15.30 -22.29
C HIS A 99 -28.40 -15.86 -21.74
N LEU A 100 -27.75 -16.76 -22.48
CA LEU A 100 -26.43 -17.29 -22.10
C LEU A 100 -25.33 -16.23 -22.18
N VAL A 101 -25.37 -15.34 -23.17
CA VAL A 101 -24.43 -14.21 -23.29
C VAL A 101 -24.61 -13.24 -22.12
N GLU A 102 -25.84 -12.76 -21.89
CA GLU A 102 -26.19 -11.87 -20.77
C GLU A 102 -25.72 -12.46 -19.43
N LYS A 103 -26.05 -13.73 -19.18
CA LYS A 103 -25.60 -14.43 -17.97
C LYS A 103 -24.07 -14.51 -17.85
N THR A 104 -23.37 -14.81 -18.95
CA THR A 104 -21.90 -14.93 -18.94
C THR A 104 -21.23 -13.61 -18.58
N VAL A 105 -21.81 -12.48 -19.02
CA VAL A 105 -21.30 -11.13 -18.74
C VAL A 105 -21.54 -10.77 -17.27
N VAL A 106 -22.74 -11.00 -16.74
CA VAL A 106 -23.05 -10.78 -15.31
C VAL A 106 -22.11 -11.59 -14.40
N GLU A 107 -21.90 -12.88 -14.68
CA GLU A 107 -20.93 -13.69 -13.92
C GLU A 107 -19.47 -13.21 -14.09
N GLY A 108 -19.17 -12.47 -15.16
CA GLY A 108 -17.90 -11.80 -15.37
C GLY A 108 -17.74 -10.57 -14.49
N GLU A 109 -18.76 -9.72 -14.43
CA GLU A 109 -18.81 -8.55 -13.56
C GLU A 109 -18.65 -8.93 -12.08
N GLU A 110 -19.36 -9.97 -11.63
CA GLU A 110 -19.22 -10.49 -10.26
C GLU A 110 -17.79 -10.94 -9.94
N GLN A 111 -17.10 -11.58 -10.90
CA GLN A 111 -15.71 -12.00 -10.73
C GLN A 111 -14.72 -10.84 -10.76
N LEU A 112 -14.95 -9.85 -11.62
CA LEU A 112 -14.17 -8.62 -11.65
C LEU A 112 -14.31 -7.83 -10.34
N GLN A 113 -15.51 -7.80 -9.76
CA GLN A 113 -15.74 -7.21 -8.44
C GLN A 113 -14.99 -7.99 -7.34
N ALA A 114 -14.96 -9.33 -7.42
CA ALA A 114 -14.18 -10.13 -6.49
C ALA A 114 -12.66 -9.86 -6.60
N CYS A 115 -12.12 -9.66 -7.81
CA CYS A 115 -10.73 -9.24 -8.01
C CYS A 115 -10.45 -7.90 -7.30
N LEU A 116 -11.36 -6.93 -7.46
CA LEU A 116 -11.28 -5.63 -6.80
C LEU A 116 -11.26 -5.77 -5.27
N ASP A 117 -12.24 -6.46 -4.71
CA ASP A 117 -12.40 -6.60 -3.26
C ASP A 117 -11.19 -7.31 -2.62
N GLN A 118 -10.64 -8.32 -3.29
CA GLN A 118 -9.43 -9.01 -2.83
C GLN A 118 -8.23 -8.05 -2.77
N ALA A 119 -8.01 -7.24 -3.81
CA ALA A 119 -6.89 -6.32 -3.87
C ALA A 119 -7.03 -5.18 -2.85
N LEU A 120 -8.23 -4.60 -2.73
CA LEU A 120 -8.53 -3.56 -1.75
C LEU A 120 -8.37 -4.06 -0.32
N GLY A 121 -8.80 -5.30 -0.04
CA GLY A 121 -8.63 -5.93 1.27
C GLY A 121 -7.16 -6.00 1.70
N VAL A 122 -6.25 -6.34 0.78
CA VAL A 122 -4.80 -6.36 1.04
C VAL A 122 -4.28 -4.95 1.32
N ILE A 123 -4.59 -3.98 0.46
CA ILE A 123 -4.09 -2.60 0.59
C ILE A 123 -4.57 -1.98 1.91
N TYR A 124 -5.85 -2.10 2.23
CA TYR A 124 -6.40 -1.52 3.46
C TYR A 124 -5.84 -2.16 4.73
N ASN A 125 -5.63 -3.48 4.73
CA ASN A 125 -5.01 -4.16 5.87
C ASN A 125 -3.56 -3.72 6.07
N ASN A 126 -2.79 -3.59 4.98
CA ASN A 126 -1.42 -3.11 5.02
C ASN A 126 -1.34 -1.68 5.53
N SER A 127 -2.16 -0.79 4.96
CA SER A 127 -2.23 0.62 5.35
C SER A 127 -2.55 0.79 6.85
N ARG A 128 -3.51 -0.01 7.35
CA ARG A 128 -3.84 -0.05 8.79
C ARG A 128 -2.65 -0.51 9.63
N SER A 129 -1.97 -1.59 9.24
CA SER A 129 -0.81 -2.15 9.95
C SER A 129 0.35 -1.15 10.03
N VAL A 130 0.65 -0.48 8.91
CA VAL A 130 1.66 0.59 8.83
C VAL A 130 1.30 1.73 9.78
N ARG A 131 0.08 2.26 9.68
CA ARG A 131 -0.37 3.37 10.51
C ARG A 131 -0.27 3.06 12.01
N THR A 132 -0.69 1.86 12.42
CA THR A 132 -0.62 1.45 13.83
C THR A 132 0.84 1.34 14.29
N THR A 133 1.68 0.62 13.54
CA THR A 133 3.09 0.40 13.92
C THR A 133 3.86 1.71 14.00
N VAL A 134 3.62 2.61 13.06
CA VAL A 134 4.30 3.90 12.98
C VAL A 134 3.80 4.84 14.05
N SER A 135 2.48 4.88 14.31
CA SER A 135 1.95 5.67 15.41
C SER A 135 2.55 5.24 16.75
N GLU A 136 2.74 3.94 16.99
CA GLU A 136 3.43 3.46 18.19
C GLU A 136 4.88 3.93 18.22
N ALA A 137 5.61 3.79 17.10
CA ALA A 137 7.01 4.22 17.01
C ALA A 137 7.18 5.72 17.26
N MET A 138 6.28 6.54 16.72
CA MET A 138 6.29 7.99 16.93
C MET A 138 5.97 8.35 18.38
N ASN A 139 4.95 7.72 18.99
CA ASN A 139 4.63 7.95 20.40
C ASN A 139 5.82 7.64 21.33
N ARG A 140 6.58 6.58 21.02
CA ARG A 140 7.82 6.27 21.76
C ARG A 140 8.94 7.28 21.48
N GLY A 141 9.04 7.76 20.24
CA GLY A 141 9.97 8.83 19.85
C GLY A 141 9.70 10.14 20.59
N ASP A 142 8.45 10.58 20.61
CA ASP A 142 8.00 11.78 21.31
C ASP A 142 8.30 11.67 22.82
N GLY A 143 8.00 10.51 23.42
CA GLY A 143 8.33 10.26 24.83
C GLY A 143 9.83 10.31 25.13
N PHE A 144 10.67 9.86 24.20
CA PHE A 144 12.12 9.96 24.32
C PHE A 144 12.62 11.40 24.18
N LEU A 145 12.11 12.16 23.21
CA LEU A 145 12.43 13.59 23.04
C LEU A 145 12.02 14.40 24.27
N ASP A 146 10.84 14.14 24.84
CA ASP A 146 10.39 14.74 26.09
C ASP A 146 11.33 14.44 27.26
N ALA A 147 11.80 13.20 27.36
CA ALA A 147 12.74 12.80 28.39
C ALA A 147 14.10 13.48 28.23
N LEU A 148 14.62 13.56 27.00
CA LEU A 148 15.86 14.29 26.70
C LEU A 148 15.72 15.78 27.03
N ASN A 149 14.58 16.39 26.69
CA ASN A 149 14.30 17.78 27.02
C ASN A 149 14.24 18.00 28.54
N LYS A 150 13.62 17.11 29.30
CA LYS A 150 13.63 17.16 30.78
C LYS A 150 15.03 17.03 31.37
N CYS A 151 15.93 16.24 30.76
CA CYS A 151 17.33 16.18 31.20
C CYS A 151 18.08 17.49 30.93
N ALA A 152 17.80 18.18 29.83
CA ALA A 152 18.44 19.45 29.46
C ALA A 152 18.26 20.55 30.52
N HIS A 153 17.14 20.51 31.25
CA HIS A 153 16.78 21.48 32.28
C HIS A 153 17.39 21.16 33.66
N LYS A 154 18.18 20.08 33.80
CA LYS A 154 18.82 19.71 35.07
C LYS A 154 20.15 20.45 35.30
N PRO A 155 20.58 20.63 36.57
CA PRO A 155 21.91 21.15 36.89
C PRO A 155 23.03 20.26 36.35
N ALA A 156 24.15 20.87 35.93
CA ALA A 156 25.25 20.27 35.15
C ALA A 156 25.52 18.76 35.36
N LEU A 157 26.01 18.32 36.51
CA LEU A 157 26.35 16.90 36.74
C LEU A 157 25.12 15.98 36.74
N GLN A 158 23.95 16.49 37.16
CA GLN A 158 22.70 15.74 37.12
C GLN A 158 22.17 15.59 35.69
N MET A 159 22.38 16.59 34.84
CA MET A 159 22.05 16.53 33.41
C MET A 159 22.89 15.46 32.70
N VAL A 160 24.20 15.43 32.92
CA VAL A 160 25.09 14.39 32.34
C VAL A 160 24.66 12.98 32.78
N SER A 161 24.39 12.80 34.07
CA SER A 161 23.90 11.52 34.60
C SER A 161 22.54 11.11 34.01
N CYS A 162 21.64 12.08 33.84
CA CYS A 162 20.31 11.87 33.24
C CYS A 162 20.41 11.42 31.78
N TYR A 163 21.22 12.09 30.96
CA TYR A 163 21.45 11.68 29.58
C TYR A 163 22.11 10.31 29.50
N LYS A 164 23.14 10.05 30.30
CA LYS A 164 23.78 8.73 30.31
C LYS A 164 22.79 7.62 30.65
N LYS A 165 21.86 7.87 31.58
CA LYS A 165 20.79 6.92 31.90
C LYS A 165 19.87 6.70 30.69
N LEU A 166 19.30 7.76 30.11
CA LEU A 166 18.42 7.68 28.94
C LEU A 166 19.07 6.98 27.74
N MET A 167 20.36 7.25 27.50
CA MET A 167 21.11 6.62 26.41
C MET A 167 21.23 5.11 26.59
N VAL A 168 21.38 4.65 27.84
CA VAL A 168 21.47 3.22 28.16
C VAL A 168 20.08 2.57 28.19
N THR A 169 19.06 3.26 28.69
CA THR A 169 17.74 2.66 28.92
C THR A 169 16.82 2.73 27.70
N ASP A 170 16.89 3.79 26.89
CA ASP A 170 15.81 4.13 25.97
C ASP A 170 16.22 4.17 24.49
N VAL A 171 17.50 4.44 24.18
CA VAL A 171 17.96 4.51 22.78
C VAL A 171 17.84 3.18 22.06
N PHE A 172 18.26 2.09 22.70
CA PHE A 172 18.23 0.77 22.08
C PHE A 172 16.78 0.29 21.83
N PRO A 173 15.85 0.34 22.80
CA PRO A 173 14.44 0.02 22.55
C PRO A 173 13.81 0.92 21.48
N LEU A 174 14.10 2.22 21.47
CA LEU A 174 13.56 3.15 20.49
C LEU A 174 14.05 2.83 19.07
N LYS A 175 15.35 2.51 18.93
CA LYS A 175 15.92 2.06 17.66
C LYS A 175 15.19 0.82 17.14
N VAL A 176 14.93 -0.18 17.99
CA VAL A 176 14.23 -1.41 17.58
C VAL A 176 12.84 -1.09 17.04
N VAL A 177 12.08 -0.24 17.72
CA VAL A 177 10.71 0.09 17.29
C VAL A 177 10.70 0.92 16.01
N LEU A 178 11.63 1.87 15.84
CA LEU A 178 11.74 2.67 14.61
C LEU A 178 12.17 1.83 13.41
N VAL A 179 13.13 0.92 13.59
CA VAL A 179 13.55 -0.01 12.52
C VAL A 179 12.37 -0.90 12.13
N ASN A 180 11.63 -1.44 13.10
CA ASN A 180 10.43 -2.22 12.83
C ASN A 180 9.37 -1.42 12.05
N ALA A 181 9.14 -0.15 12.40
CA ALA A 181 8.21 0.72 11.66
C ALA A 181 8.65 0.94 10.20
N LEU A 182 9.95 1.13 9.96
CA LEU A 182 10.50 1.25 8.61
C LEU A 182 10.38 -0.05 7.81
N ASP A 183 10.65 -1.19 8.43
CA ASP A 183 10.55 -2.51 7.79
C ASP A 183 9.09 -2.84 7.43
N VAL A 184 8.13 -2.55 8.32
CA VAL A 184 6.69 -2.71 8.06
C VAL A 184 6.24 -1.80 6.92
N HIS A 185 6.65 -0.52 6.91
CA HIS A 185 6.34 0.40 5.81
C HIS A 185 6.88 -0.12 4.47
N LYS A 186 8.14 -0.56 4.45
CA LYS A 186 8.77 -1.12 3.26
C LYS A 186 8.05 -2.38 2.78
N SER A 187 7.72 -3.30 3.68
CA SER A 187 6.97 -4.52 3.33
C SER A 187 5.61 -4.18 2.73
N ALA A 188 4.86 -3.31 3.40
CA ALA A 188 3.54 -2.88 2.94
C ALA A 188 3.57 -2.26 1.54
N HIS A 189 4.61 -1.49 1.22
CA HIS A 189 4.80 -0.94 -0.11
C HIS A 189 4.96 -2.04 -1.17
N PHE A 190 5.79 -3.06 -0.91
CA PHE A 190 5.92 -4.21 -1.82
C PHE A 190 4.65 -5.04 -1.91
N ASP A 191 3.92 -5.19 -0.80
CA ASP A 191 2.67 -5.92 -0.78
C ASP A 191 1.57 -5.19 -1.56
N SER A 192 1.57 -3.86 -1.56
CA SER A 192 0.66 -3.01 -2.34
C SER A 192 0.94 -3.14 -3.85
N ILE A 193 2.21 -3.09 -4.26
CA ILE A 193 2.62 -3.38 -5.65
C ILE A 193 2.22 -4.80 -6.06
N SER A 194 2.45 -5.78 -5.20
CA SER A 194 2.10 -7.17 -5.46
C SER A 194 0.59 -7.38 -5.55
N ALA A 195 -0.20 -6.66 -4.74
CA ALA A 195 -1.66 -6.67 -4.82
C ALA A 195 -2.16 -6.10 -6.15
N LYS A 196 -1.57 -4.99 -6.61
CA LYS A 196 -1.85 -4.42 -7.93
C LYS A 196 -1.55 -5.41 -9.05
N GLN A 197 -0.38 -6.05 -9.03
CA GLN A 197 0.01 -7.03 -10.06
C GLN A 197 -0.95 -8.24 -10.10
N ARG A 198 -1.29 -8.80 -8.93
CA ARG A 198 -2.29 -9.89 -8.85
C ARG A 198 -3.66 -9.46 -9.34
N SER A 199 -4.04 -8.21 -9.12
CA SER A 199 -5.31 -7.67 -9.64
C SER A 199 -5.31 -7.58 -11.16
N ILE A 200 -4.18 -7.19 -11.79
CA ILE A 200 -4.04 -7.19 -13.25
C ILE A 200 -4.25 -8.60 -13.79
N GLU A 201 -3.54 -9.57 -13.23
CA GLU A 201 -3.63 -10.98 -13.64
C GLU A 201 -5.05 -11.53 -13.48
N CYS A 202 -5.71 -11.22 -12.34
CA CYS A 202 -7.10 -11.62 -12.10
C CYS A 202 -8.07 -11.01 -13.13
N VAL A 203 -7.92 -9.72 -13.44
CA VAL A 203 -8.75 -9.02 -14.42
C VAL A 203 -8.54 -9.61 -15.82
N ASP A 204 -7.30 -9.80 -16.23
CA ASP A 204 -6.96 -10.35 -17.55
C ASP A 204 -7.52 -11.77 -17.73
N ASP A 205 -7.39 -12.63 -16.71
CA ASP A 205 -7.92 -13.99 -16.72
C ASP A 205 -9.45 -14.02 -16.83
N VAL A 206 -10.14 -13.17 -16.05
CA VAL A 206 -11.61 -13.07 -16.09
C VAL A 206 -12.06 -12.58 -17.47
N VAL A 207 -11.47 -11.51 -17.97
CA VAL A 207 -11.82 -10.95 -19.28
C VAL A 207 -11.61 -11.96 -20.39
N ALA A 208 -10.45 -12.62 -20.44
CA ALA A 208 -10.15 -13.63 -21.44
C ALA A 208 -11.15 -14.79 -21.40
N LYS A 209 -11.37 -15.37 -20.21
CA LYS A 209 -12.30 -16.48 -20.00
C LYS A 209 -13.73 -16.13 -20.44
N ARG A 210 -14.22 -14.93 -20.10
CA ARG A 210 -15.58 -14.51 -20.43
C ARG A 210 -15.73 -14.16 -21.90
N ARG A 211 -14.77 -13.46 -22.49
CA ARG A 211 -14.72 -13.18 -23.93
C ARG A 211 -14.77 -14.47 -24.74
N ASP A 212 -13.89 -15.43 -24.44
CA ASP A 212 -13.82 -16.70 -25.17
C ASP A 212 -15.11 -17.50 -25.02
N LYS A 213 -15.76 -17.42 -23.85
CA LYS A 213 -17.04 -18.08 -23.64
C LYS A 213 -18.17 -17.44 -24.44
N VAL A 214 -18.24 -16.11 -24.49
CA VAL A 214 -19.23 -15.38 -25.30
C VAL A 214 -19.01 -15.68 -26.79
N GLU A 215 -17.76 -15.69 -27.25
CA GLU A 215 -17.41 -16.04 -28.63
C GLU A 215 -17.86 -17.47 -28.97
N GLN A 216 -17.64 -18.43 -28.06
CA GLN A 216 -18.13 -19.80 -28.24
C GLN A 216 -19.65 -19.84 -28.38
N ILE A 217 -20.38 -19.17 -27.49
CA ILE A 217 -21.85 -19.13 -27.52
C ILE A 217 -22.34 -18.54 -28.85
N LEU A 218 -21.71 -17.46 -29.32
CA LEU A 218 -22.04 -16.84 -30.59
C LEU A 218 -21.79 -17.80 -31.76
N ASN A 219 -20.61 -18.42 -31.81
CA ASN A 219 -20.23 -19.33 -32.89
C ASN A 219 -21.14 -20.57 -32.97
N ASP A 220 -21.54 -21.11 -31.81
CA ASP A 220 -22.46 -22.23 -31.75
C ASP A 220 -23.85 -21.79 -32.25
N ALA A 221 -24.36 -20.65 -31.77
CA ALA A 221 -25.64 -20.10 -32.21
C ALA A 221 -25.67 -19.80 -33.72
N LEU A 222 -24.58 -19.29 -34.30
CA LEU A 222 -24.49 -19.02 -35.73
C LEU A 222 -24.41 -20.29 -36.59
N LYS A 223 -24.01 -21.44 -36.02
CA LYS A 223 -24.01 -22.73 -36.74
C LYS A 223 -25.33 -23.48 -36.62
N THR A 224 -26.06 -23.28 -35.52
CA THR A 224 -27.25 -24.07 -35.20
C THR A 224 -28.57 -23.33 -35.37
N CYS A 225 -28.56 -21.99 -35.32
CA CYS A 225 -29.78 -21.17 -35.38
C CYS A 225 -30.00 -20.48 -36.74
N VAL A 226 -28.96 -20.43 -37.57
CA VAL A 226 -28.87 -19.79 -38.90
C VAL A 226 -28.59 -20.88 -39.92
#